data_AF-A0A948RFB3-F1
#
_entry.id   AF-A0A948RFB3-F1
#
_cell.length_a   1.000
_cell.length_b   1.000
_cell.length_c   1.000
_cell.angle_alpha   90.00
_cell.angle_beta   90.00
_cell.angle_gamma   90.00
#
_symmetry.space_group_name_H-M   'P 1'
#
loop_
_entity.id
_entity.type
_entity.pdbx_description
1 polymer ?
#
loop_
_entity_poly.entity_id
_entity_poly.type
_entity_poly.pdbx_seq_one_letter_code
_entity_poly.pdbx_strand_id
1 'polypeptide(L)'
;MGDACTINHPNGMKTSGFCTVIQAQLACVPQKAPQTQPSPGGQAPAGKNPGYQPGSPSGGTPFANEVGTPSAVRFFILPLANEMSWLLPFALVALVALAFAKRLRLPVENEHKALILWGGWLVTCLVFFSVAEFFHAYYMVMLAPALGGVVGGGVKVLWEKRERAWAGWALALAAAGTVIFQGWLAFQSNDNAWWLVLAAHLVGLGVIGLVIARRVFPRIVLPVVYSMIVAGMLIAPLAWSILTVTSQSPDVHLPGAYRGGQPGVPGQAAGRPPLTSVRLLEFLQANTQDTRYLVAVPSANVGAPFVLATGRPVLYMGGFSGSDPVVDAGDLAEMVANGDLRYLLFTGDRGPNQEIARWLEADCAVVPGFNAGAGAANPTGGTGSPSTGGLRLYQCSGAR
;
A
#
# COMPACT_ATOMS: atom_id res chain seq x y z
N MET A 1 17.94 9.86 23.62
CA MET A 1 16.96 10.30 22.59
C MET A 1 15.98 11.23 23.28
N GLY A 2 15.69 12.39 22.70
CA GLY A 2 14.85 13.42 23.32
C GLY A 2 15.59 14.53 24.05
N ASP A 3 16.92 14.40 24.22
CA ASP A 3 17.75 15.50 24.74
C ASP A 3 17.77 16.67 23.75
N ALA A 4 17.74 17.88 24.29
CA ALA A 4 17.83 19.10 23.49
C ALA A 4 19.21 19.20 22.83
N CYS A 5 19.23 19.55 21.56
CA CYS A 5 20.45 19.77 20.79
C CYS A 5 20.36 21.07 19.99
N THR A 6 21.51 21.65 19.66
CA THR A 6 21.58 22.91 18.91
C THR A 6 22.51 22.75 17.72
N ILE A 7 22.00 23.06 16.52
CA ILE A 7 22.79 23.10 15.29
C ILE A 7 23.32 24.52 15.11
N ASN A 8 24.65 24.67 15.06
CA ASN A 8 25.30 25.94 14.74
C ASN A 8 25.56 25.98 13.22
N HIS A 9 24.94 26.93 12.54
CA HIS A 9 25.14 27.11 11.10
C HIS A 9 26.41 27.94 10.84
N PRO A 10 27.06 27.77 9.67
CA PRO A 10 28.26 28.53 9.30
C PRO A 10 28.06 30.06 9.27
N ASN A 11 26.81 30.52 9.14
CA ASN A 11 26.42 31.93 9.17
C ASN A 11 26.15 32.47 10.60
N GLY A 12 26.48 31.71 11.65
CA GLY A 12 26.30 32.09 13.05
C GLY A 12 24.90 31.86 13.61
N MET A 13 23.97 31.35 12.81
CA MET A 13 22.59 31.09 13.24
C MET A 13 22.52 29.80 14.07
N LYS A 14 21.75 29.80 15.17
CA LYS A 14 21.55 28.62 16.03
C LYS A 14 20.14 28.08 15.86
N THR A 15 20.01 26.80 15.51
CA THR A 15 18.71 26.13 15.39
C THR A 15 18.56 25.08 16.49
N SER A 16 17.53 25.20 17.33
CA SER A 16 17.23 24.23 18.39
C SER A 16 16.48 23.02 17.82
N GLY A 17 16.81 21.84 18.33
CA GLY A 17 16.23 20.57 17.92
C GLY A 17 16.26 19.53 19.04
N PHE A 18 15.92 18.29 18.71
CA PHE A 18 16.00 17.15 19.62
C PHE A 18 16.82 16.01 19.01
N CYS A 19 17.54 15.28 19.86
CA CYS A 19 18.32 14.12 19.46
C CYS A 19 17.41 12.92 19.15
N THR A 20 17.47 12.43 17.91
CA THR A 20 16.85 11.18 17.47
C THR A 20 17.90 10.25 16.85
N VAL A 21 17.55 8.99 16.55
CA VAL A 21 18.43 8.07 15.83
C VAL A 21 17.88 7.88 14.43
N ILE A 22 18.71 8.17 13.43
CA ILE A 22 18.44 7.94 12.02
C ILE A 22 19.48 6.93 11.55
N GLN A 23 19.05 5.76 11.05
CA GLN A 23 19.94 4.71 10.55
C GLN A 23 21.08 4.34 11.53
N ALA A 24 20.73 4.10 12.80
CA ALA A 24 21.66 3.77 13.88
C ALA A 24 22.69 4.87 14.25
N GLN A 25 22.53 6.11 13.76
CA GLN A 25 23.36 7.26 14.15
C GLN A 25 22.53 8.33 14.87
N LEU A 26 23.13 8.97 15.88
CA LEU A 26 22.51 10.07 16.63
C LEU A 26 22.48 11.34 15.77
N ALA A 27 21.29 11.91 15.55
CA ALA A 27 21.07 13.09 14.73
C ALA A 27 20.20 14.13 15.46
N CYS A 28 20.49 15.42 15.24
CA CYS A 28 19.72 16.54 15.78
C CYS A 28 18.68 17.01 14.74
N VAL A 29 17.38 16.96 15.07
CA VAL A 29 16.31 17.35 14.13
C VAL A 29 15.67 18.68 14.55
N PRO A 30 15.57 19.69 13.66
CA PRO A 30 14.96 20.99 13.95
C PRO A 30 13.46 20.89 14.27
N GLN A 31 12.96 21.72 15.19
CA GLN A 31 11.54 21.77 15.56
C GLN A 31 10.61 22.41 14.51
N LYS A 32 11.15 23.04 13.46
CA LYS A 32 10.36 23.70 12.39
C LYS A 32 11.00 23.46 11.03
N ALA A 33 10.33 22.69 10.16
CA ALA A 33 10.60 22.73 8.73
C ALA A 33 9.82 23.91 8.11
N PRO A 34 10.36 24.62 7.09
CA PRO A 34 9.59 25.62 6.35
C PRO A 34 8.45 24.94 5.59
N GLN A 35 7.21 25.39 5.83
CA GLN A 35 6.03 24.92 5.09
C GLN A 35 6.08 25.47 3.65
N THR A 36 6.24 24.60 2.67
CA THR A 36 5.89 24.93 1.28
C THR A 36 4.38 24.91 1.14
N GLN A 37 3.78 26.05 0.80
CA GLN A 37 2.34 26.17 0.54
C GLN A 37 1.94 25.34 -0.70
N PRO A 38 0.85 24.56 -0.66
CA PRO A 38 0.23 24.07 -1.89
C PRO A 38 -0.56 25.19 -2.57
N SER A 39 -0.41 25.30 -3.90
CA SER A 39 -1.15 26.23 -4.75
C SER A 39 -2.67 25.94 -4.77
N PRO A 40 -3.52 26.97 -4.95
CA PRO A 40 -4.97 26.79 -5.00
C PRO A 40 -5.42 26.42 -6.42
N GLY A 41 -6.08 25.26 -6.59
CA GLY A 41 -6.78 24.95 -7.83
C GLY A 41 -7.03 23.46 -8.06
N GLY A 42 -8.22 22.98 -7.70
CA GLY A 42 -8.68 21.63 -8.03
C GLY A 42 -9.78 21.15 -7.09
N GLN A 43 -10.98 21.72 -7.20
CA GLN A 43 -12.18 21.15 -6.57
C GLN A 43 -12.49 19.81 -7.24
N ALA A 44 -12.26 18.70 -6.53
CA ALA A 44 -12.79 17.41 -6.91
C ALA A 44 -14.32 17.38 -6.70
N PRO A 45 -15.11 16.81 -7.62
CA PRO A 45 -16.56 16.76 -7.50
C PRO A 45 -16.97 15.91 -6.29
N ALA A 46 -17.94 16.42 -5.54
CA ALA A 46 -18.50 15.79 -4.35
C ALA A 46 -19.35 14.56 -4.71
N GLY A 47 -18.70 13.40 -4.81
CA GLY A 47 -19.36 12.10 -4.69
C GLY A 47 -19.62 11.80 -3.22
N LYS A 48 -20.90 11.64 -2.83
CA LYS A 48 -21.29 11.18 -1.49
C LYS A 48 -20.86 9.72 -1.32
N ASN A 49 -19.65 9.49 -0.83
CA ASN A 49 -19.24 8.20 -0.29
C ASN A 49 -19.65 8.11 1.18
N PRO A 50 -20.55 7.18 1.57
CA PRO A 50 -20.86 6.97 2.98
C PRO A 50 -19.65 6.32 3.65
N GLY A 51 -18.93 7.09 4.47
CA GLY A 51 -17.86 6.56 5.34
C GLY A 51 -16.55 7.36 5.36
N TYR A 52 -16.35 8.36 4.50
CA TYR A 52 -15.15 9.19 4.54
C TYR A 52 -15.37 10.46 5.37
N GLN A 53 -14.91 10.47 6.63
CA GLN A 53 -14.77 11.71 7.40
C GLN A 53 -13.42 12.36 7.07
N PRO A 54 -13.38 13.61 6.58
CA PRO A 54 -12.15 14.37 6.43
C PRO A 54 -11.64 14.72 7.83
N GLY A 55 -10.56 14.07 8.28
CA GLY A 55 -9.92 14.40 9.57
C GLY A 55 -9.46 13.21 10.41
N SER A 56 -9.83 11.97 10.07
CA SER A 56 -9.25 10.80 10.75
C SER A 56 -7.79 10.62 10.32
N PRO A 57 -6.82 10.51 11.25
CA PRO A 57 -5.45 10.13 10.94
C PRO A 57 -5.40 8.62 10.66
N SER A 58 -6.10 8.19 9.62
CA SER A 58 -6.01 6.83 9.10
C SER A 58 -4.66 6.69 8.41
N GLY A 59 -3.80 5.82 8.91
CA GLY A 59 -2.48 5.51 8.32
C GLY A 59 -2.52 4.82 6.95
N GLY A 60 -3.67 4.80 6.29
CA GLY A 60 -3.85 4.29 4.93
C GLY A 60 -3.63 5.39 3.89
N THR A 61 -2.94 5.06 2.80
CA THR A 61 -2.92 5.91 1.61
C THR A 61 -4.35 6.09 1.08
N PRO A 62 -4.80 7.32 0.75
CA PRO A 62 -6.08 7.50 0.05
C PRO A 62 -6.17 6.58 -1.16
N PHE A 63 -7.32 5.92 -1.38
CA PHE A 63 -7.49 4.97 -2.49
C PHE A 63 -7.08 5.54 -3.84
N ALA A 64 -7.38 6.82 -4.12
CA ALA A 64 -6.95 7.49 -5.34
C ALA A 64 -5.40 7.50 -5.53
N ASN A 65 -4.63 7.54 -4.45
CA ASN A 65 -3.16 7.47 -4.48
C ASN A 65 -2.66 6.03 -4.63
N GLU A 66 -3.44 5.04 -4.22
CA GLU A 66 -3.10 3.62 -4.32
C GLU A 66 -3.46 3.03 -5.69
N VAL A 67 -4.62 3.41 -6.23
CA VAL A 67 -5.16 2.81 -7.46
C VAL A 67 -5.24 3.77 -8.65
N GLY A 68 -4.94 5.06 -8.47
CA GLY A 68 -5.04 6.06 -9.54
C GLY A 68 -6.48 6.31 -10.00
N THR A 69 -6.65 7.04 -11.09
CA THR A 69 -7.96 7.39 -11.64
C THR A 69 -8.53 6.27 -12.53
N PRO A 70 -9.84 5.94 -12.39
CA PRO A 70 -10.50 5.00 -13.29
C PRO A 70 -10.32 5.38 -14.76
N SER A 71 -9.86 4.44 -15.59
CA SER A 71 -9.65 4.65 -17.02
C SER A 71 -9.40 3.33 -17.77
N ALA A 72 -9.65 3.32 -19.08
CA ALA A 72 -9.35 2.17 -19.93
C ALA A 72 -7.84 1.83 -19.98
N VAL A 73 -6.99 2.81 -19.71
CA VAL A 73 -5.52 2.67 -19.71
C VAL A 73 -4.94 2.56 -18.31
N ARG A 74 -5.76 2.38 -17.27
CA ARG A 74 -5.34 2.40 -15.86
C ARG A 74 -4.22 1.40 -15.54
N PHE A 75 -4.25 0.23 -16.18
CA PHE A 75 -3.19 -0.78 -16.05
C PHE A 75 -1.87 -0.40 -16.74
N PHE A 76 -1.83 0.65 -17.57
CA PHE A 76 -0.63 1.09 -18.29
C PHE A 76 -0.05 2.39 -17.72
N ILE A 77 -0.61 2.90 -16.62
CA ILE A 77 -0.14 4.09 -15.91
C ILE A 77 0.10 3.79 -14.43
N LEU A 78 0.96 4.58 -13.79
CA LEU A 78 1.13 4.52 -12.34
C LEU A 78 -0.14 5.00 -11.62
N PRO A 79 -0.45 4.48 -10.43
CA PRO A 79 0.32 3.49 -9.66
C PRO A 79 0.09 2.03 -10.10
N LEU A 80 -1.02 1.75 -10.78
CA LEU A 80 -1.51 0.39 -11.03
C LEU A 80 -0.60 -0.45 -11.94
N ALA A 81 0.04 0.18 -12.93
CA ALA A 81 0.96 -0.51 -13.83
C ALA A 81 2.11 -1.23 -13.09
N ASN A 82 2.56 -0.64 -11.98
CA ASN A 82 3.66 -1.16 -11.19
C ASN A 82 3.34 -2.49 -10.49
N GLU A 83 2.07 -2.72 -10.17
CA GLU A 83 1.62 -3.87 -9.40
C GLU A 83 1.57 -5.15 -10.24
N MET A 84 1.00 -5.10 -11.46
CA MET A 84 0.67 -6.32 -12.21
C MET A 84 0.94 -6.26 -13.72
N SER A 85 1.39 -5.13 -14.27
CA SER A 85 1.38 -4.92 -15.72
C SER A 85 2.67 -5.28 -16.46
N TRP A 86 3.70 -5.77 -15.76
CA TRP A 86 5.01 -6.11 -16.32
C TRP A 86 4.97 -7.01 -17.56
N LEU A 87 4.01 -7.94 -17.63
CA LEU A 87 3.80 -8.85 -18.78
C LEU A 87 2.49 -8.59 -19.52
N LEU A 88 1.73 -7.58 -19.12
CA LEU A 88 0.41 -7.30 -19.69
C LEU A 88 0.45 -6.97 -21.19
N PRO A 89 1.42 -6.18 -21.72
CA PRO A 89 1.52 -5.95 -23.16
C PRO A 89 1.64 -7.24 -23.96
N PHE A 90 2.50 -8.17 -23.53
CA PHE A 90 2.63 -9.48 -24.16
C PHE A 90 1.32 -10.28 -24.06
N ALA A 91 0.70 -10.28 -22.89
CA ALA A 91 -0.55 -11.02 -22.66
C ALA A 91 -1.69 -10.55 -23.57
N LEU A 92 -1.81 -9.23 -23.83
CA LEU A 92 -2.81 -8.72 -24.76
C LEU A 92 -2.57 -9.21 -26.19
N VAL A 93 -1.31 -9.21 -26.65
CA VAL A 93 -0.96 -9.78 -27.96
C VAL A 93 -1.21 -11.29 -27.99
N ALA A 94 -0.88 -11.99 -26.90
CA ALA A 94 -1.12 -13.42 -26.76
C ALA A 94 -2.62 -13.77 -26.79
N LEU A 95 -3.50 -12.97 -26.16
CA LEU A 95 -4.94 -13.15 -26.24
C LEU A 95 -5.44 -13.10 -27.68
N VAL A 96 -5.02 -12.08 -28.44
CA VAL A 96 -5.36 -11.96 -29.85
C VAL A 96 -4.83 -13.16 -30.63
N ALA A 97 -3.56 -13.51 -30.43
CA ALA A 97 -2.95 -14.67 -31.09
C ALA A 97 -3.70 -15.98 -30.79
N LEU A 98 -4.11 -16.20 -29.54
CA LEU A 98 -4.87 -17.39 -29.11
C LEU A 98 -6.28 -17.40 -29.71
N ALA A 99 -6.97 -16.26 -29.73
CA ALA A 99 -8.32 -16.13 -30.29
C ALA A 99 -8.36 -16.42 -31.80
N PHE A 100 -7.30 -16.07 -32.53
CA PHE A 100 -7.17 -16.31 -33.97
C PHE A 100 -6.34 -17.56 -34.33
N ALA A 101 -5.79 -18.29 -33.34
CA ALA A 101 -4.95 -19.45 -33.60
C ALA A 101 -5.72 -20.62 -34.24
N LYS A 102 -7.00 -20.78 -33.87
CA LYS A 102 -7.92 -21.80 -34.36
C LYS A 102 -9.32 -21.20 -34.54
N ARG A 103 -10.09 -21.74 -35.48
CA ARG A 103 -11.51 -21.37 -35.66
C ARG A 103 -12.32 -22.08 -34.57
N LEU A 104 -13.24 -21.35 -33.94
CA LEU A 104 -14.16 -21.92 -32.95
C LEU A 104 -14.97 -23.06 -33.58
N ARG A 105 -14.93 -24.24 -32.96
CA ARG A 105 -15.67 -25.44 -33.36
C ARG A 105 -16.45 -25.96 -32.16
N LEU A 106 -17.61 -26.56 -32.44
CA LEU A 106 -18.45 -27.22 -31.45
C LEU A 106 -18.36 -28.74 -31.62
N PRO A 107 -18.18 -29.52 -30.53
CA PRO A 107 -18.00 -29.07 -29.15
C PRO A 107 -16.64 -28.36 -28.94
N VAL A 108 -16.60 -27.47 -27.93
CA VAL A 108 -15.44 -26.62 -27.65
C VAL A 108 -14.19 -27.48 -27.35
N GLU A 109 -13.15 -27.36 -28.17
CA GLU A 109 -11.86 -28.05 -27.95
C GLU A 109 -11.16 -27.56 -26.67
N ASN A 110 -10.25 -28.35 -26.11
CA ASN A 110 -9.56 -28.03 -24.86
C ASN A 110 -8.78 -26.71 -24.91
N GLU A 111 -8.23 -26.34 -26.06
CA GLU A 111 -7.52 -25.09 -26.26
C GLU A 111 -8.46 -23.87 -26.21
N HIS A 112 -9.66 -24.01 -26.76
CA HIS A 112 -10.70 -22.98 -26.67
C HIS A 112 -11.22 -22.87 -25.23
N LYS A 113 -11.35 -23.99 -24.49
CA LYS A 113 -11.67 -23.97 -23.06
C LYS A 113 -10.61 -23.21 -22.25
N ALA A 114 -9.33 -23.44 -22.53
CA ALA A 114 -8.24 -22.73 -21.87
C ALA A 114 -8.28 -21.22 -22.17
N LEU A 115 -8.55 -20.82 -23.42
CA LEU A 115 -8.72 -19.41 -23.77
C LEU A 115 -9.92 -18.78 -23.07
N ILE A 116 -11.07 -19.47 -23.04
CA ILE A 116 -12.28 -18.98 -22.35
C ILE A 116 -12.00 -18.79 -20.86
N LEU A 117 -11.37 -19.79 -20.21
CA LEU A 117 -11.05 -19.72 -18.78
C LEU A 117 -10.04 -18.61 -18.48
N TRP A 118 -8.85 -18.69 -19.06
CA TRP A 118 -7.76 -17.79 -18.71
C TRP A 118 -7.93 -16.40 -19.32
N GLY A 119 -8.35 -16.32 -20.58
CA GLY A 119 -8.59 -15.05 -21.25
C GLY A 119 -9.85 -14.36 -20.75
N GLY A 120 -10.94 -15.11 -20.54
CA GLY A 120 -12.17 -14.57 -19.96
C GLY A 120 -11.96 -14.03 -18.54
N TRP A 121 -11.24 -14.78 -17.69
CA TRP A 121 -10.84 -14.30 -16.37
C TRP A 121 -10.02 -13.02 -16.48
N LEU A 122 -8.93 -13.03 -17.25
CA LEU A 122 -8.04 -11.87 -17.37
C LEU A 122 -8.81 -10.62 -17.83
N VAL A 123 -9.61 -10.74 -18.90
CA VAL A 123 -10.40 -9.62 -19.43
C VAL A 123 -11.42 -9.13 -18.40
N THR A 124 -12.10 -10.03 -17.68
CA THR A 124 -13.07 -9.65 -16.64
C THR A 124 -12.41 -8.81 -15.54
N CYS A 125 -11.25 -9.27 -15.04
CA CYS A 125 -10.51 -8.51 -14.03
C CYS A 125 -10.00 -7.17 -14.56
N LEU A 126 -9.46 -7.12 -15.78
CA LEU A 126 -8.99 -5.88 -16.39
C LEU A 126 -10.12 -4.86 -16.52
N VAL A 127 -11.30 -5.28 -17.01
CA VAL A 127 -12.46 -4.40 -17.14
C VAL A 127 -12.92 -3.90 -15.77
N PHE A 128 -13.09 -4.80 -14.80
CA PHE A 128 -13.57 -4.44 -13.46
C PHE A 128 -12.64 -3.43 -12.77
N PHE A 129 -11.34 -3.74 -12.67
CA PHE A 129 -10.39 -2.87 -11.97
C PHE A 129 -10.05 -1.58 -12.74
N SER A 130 -10.30 -1.52 -14.05
CA SER A 130 -10.20 -0.28 -14.83
C SER A 130 -11.27 0.75 -14.44
N VAL A 131 -12.46 0.32 -14.02
CA VAL A 131 -13.60 1.21 -13.70
C VAL A 131 -13.88 1.33 -12.20
N ALA A 132 -13.47 0.35 -11.39
CA ALA A 132 -13.75 0.33 -9.95
C ALA A 132 -13.15 1.53 -9.21
N GLU A 133 -13.93 2.16 -8.33
CA GLU A 133 -13.49 3.34 -7.58
C GLU A 133 -12.88 2.98 -6.21
N PHE A 134 -13.25 1.83 -5.66
CA PHE A 134 -12.89 1.43 -4.30
C PHE A 134 -12.36 -0.01 -4.26
N PHE A 135 -11.04 -0.13 -4.13
CA PHE A 135 -10.34 -1.39 -3.88
C PHE A 135 -8.89 -1.08 -3.50
N HIS A 136 -8.23 -2.02 -2.81
CA HIS A 136 -6.80 -1.93 -2.59
C HIS A 136 -6.02 -2.56 -3.75
N ALA A 137 -4.86 -1.98 -4.07
CA ALA A 137 -4.00 -2.41 -5.17
C ALA A 137 -3.64 -3.90 -5.08
N TYR A 138 -3.44 -4.44 -3.87
CA TYR A 138 -3.11 -5.86 -3.70
C TYR A 138 -4.20 -6.83 -4.21
N TYR A 139 -5.45 -6.39 -4.39
CA TYR A 139 -6.49 -7.22 -5.02
C TYR A 139 -6.13 -7.61 -6.47
N MET A 140 -5.22 -6.88 -7.11
CA MET A 140 -4.73 -7.21 -8.44
C MET A 140 -3.99 -8.55 -8.51
N VAL A 141 -3.59 -9.13 -7.37
CA VAL A 141 -3.07 -10.50 -7.32
C VAL A 141 -4.01 -11.51 -7.96
N MET A 142 -5.33 -11.22 -7.99
CA MET A 142 -6.34 -12.02 -8.68
C MET A 142 -6.08 -12.20 -10.18
N LEU A 143 -5.34 -11.29 -10.82
CA LEU A 143 -4.99 -11.41 -12.24
C LEU A 143 -3.84 -12.39 -12.47
N ALA A 144 -3.03 -12.71 -11.46
CA ALA A 144 -1.78 -13.43 -11.64
C ALA A 144 -1.95 -14.82 -12.29
N PRO A 145 -2.90 -15.68 -11.88
CA PRO A 145 -3.11 -16.97 -12.53
C PRO A 145 -3.53 -16.82 -13.99
N ALA A 146 -4.47 -15.91 -14.26
CA ALA A 146 -4.99 -15.66 -15.60
C ALA A 146 -3.94 -15.08 -16.54
N LEU A 147 -3.16 -14.11 -16.05
CA LEU A 147 -2.03 -13.55 -16.78
C LEU A 147 -1.00 -14.63 -17.11
N GLY A 148 -0.64 -15.47 -16.13
CA GLY A 148 0.28 -16.59 -16.34
C GLY A 148 -0.23 -17.60 -17.38
N GLY A 149 -1.50 -17.98 -17.31
CA GLY A 149 -2.15 -18.87 -18.26
C GLY A 149 -2.15 -18.33 -19.70
N VAL A 150 -2.46 -17.03 -19.87
CA VAL A 150 -2.46 -16.35 -21.17
C VAL A 150 -1.05 -16.20 -21.73
N VAL A 151 -0.09 -15.74 -20.94
CA VAL A 151 1.32 -15.60 -21.35
C VAL A 151 1.89 -16.96 -21.74
N GLY A 152 1.72 -17.98 -20.89
CA GLY A 152 2.18 -19.34 -21.16
C GLY A 152 1.51 -19.96 -22.39
N GLY A 153 0.21 -19.77 -22.55
CA GLY A 153 -0.53 -20.22 -23.74
C GLY A 153 -0.03 -19.55 -25.03
N GLY A 154 0.20 -18.24 -24.99
CA GLY A 154 0.76 -17.48 -26.11
C GLY A 154 2.15 -17.95 -26.51
N VAL A 155 3.05 -18.11 -25.53
CA VAL A 155 4.40 -18.65 -25.75
C VAL A 155 4.33 -20.04 -26.35
N LYS A 156 3.47 -20.93 -25.83
CA LYS A 156 3.27 -22.29 -26.37
C LYS A 156 2.87 -22.26 -27.84
N VAL A 157 1.86 -21.47 -28.22
CA VAL A 157 1.38 -21.41 -29.61
C VAL A 157 2.46 -20.90 -30.55
N LEU A 158 3.21 -19.88 -30.14
CA LEU A 158 4.32 -19.35 -30.93
C LEU A 158 5.47 -20.36 -31.04
N TRP A 159 5.74 -21.11 -29.97
CA TRP A 159 6.75 -22.17 -29.95
C TRP A 159 6.41 -23.34 -30.88
N GLU A 160 5.17 -23.81 -30.87
CA GLU A 160 4.72 -24.89 -31.76
C GLU A 160 4.81 -24.47 -33.23
N LYS A 161 4.57 -23.19 -33.52
CA LYS A 161 4.64 -22.63 -34.87
C LYS A 161 6.00 -22.01 -35.20
N ARG A 162 7.05 -22.30 -34.42
CA ARG A 162 8.35 -21.60 -34.50
C ARG A 162 9.04 -21.65 -35.86
N GLU A 163 8.80 -22.71 -36.63
CA GLU A 163 9.32 -22.87 -37.99
C GLU A 163 8.66 -21.90 -38.99
N ARG A 164 7.46 -21.38 -38.68
CA ARG A 164 6.77 -20.39 -39.51
C ARG A 164 7.35 -19.00 -39.26
N ALA A 165 7.62 -18.29 -40.35
CA ALA A 165 8.30 -17.00 -40.27
C ALA A 165 7.53 -15.95 -39.45
N TRP A 166 6.20 -15.94 -39.58
CA TRP A 166 5.35 -14.98 -38.86
C TRP A 166 5.35 -15.21 -37.34
N ALA A 167 5.47 -16.46 -36.86
CA ALA A 167 5.45 -16.76 -35.42
C ALA A 167 6.67 -16.15 -34.72
N GLY A 168 7.82 -16.22 -35.39
CA GLY A 168 9.07 -15.64 -34.89
C GLY A 168 9.00 -14.12 -34.82
N TRP A 169 8.45 -13.48 -35.86
CA TRP A 169 8.26 -12.03 -35.87
C TRP A 169 7.20 -11.58 -34.86
N ALA A 170 6.11 -12.33 -34.70
CA ALA A 170 5.09 -12.05 -33.69
C ALA A 170 5.68 -12.10 -32.27
N LEU A 171 6.46 -13.14 -31.94
CA LEU A 171 7.16 -13.24 -30.66
C LEU A 171 8.14 -12.07 -30.46
N ALA A 172 8.98 -11.80 -31.46
CA ALA A 172 9.97 -10.73 -31.42
C ALA A 172 9.34 -9.35 -31.16
N LEU A 173 8.29 -9.00 -31.91
CA LEU A 173 7.62 -7.70 -31.79
C LEU A 173 6.87 -7.58 -30.46
N ALA A 174 6.16 -8.62 -30.03
CA ALA A 174 5.46 -8.63 -28.75
C ALA A 174 6.44 -8.51 -27.57
N ALA A 175 7.55 -9.25 -27.61
CA ALA A 175 8.60 -9.21 -26.60
C ALA A 175 9.30 -7.85 -26.56
N ALA A 176 9.66 -7.29 -27.72
CA ALA A 176 10.29 -5.97 -27.81
C ALA A 176 9.38 -4.88 -27.25
N GLY A 177 8.09 -4.86 -27.65
CA GLY A 177 7.12 -3.92 -27.10
C GLY A 177 6.93 -4.08 -25.59
N THR A 178 6.97 -5.31 -25.09
CA THR A 178 6.89 -5.59 -23.65
C THR A 178 8.12 -5.08 -22.90
N VAL A 179 9.34 -5.36 -23.38
CA VAL A 179 10.58 -4.87 -22.76
C VAL A 179 10.68 -3.34 -22.83
N ILE A 180 10.21 -2.71 -23.90
CA ILE A 180 10.11 -1.25 -23.99
C ILE A 180 9.16 -0.71 -22.92
N PHE A 181 7.98 -1.31 -22.77
CA PHE A 181 7.03 -0.93 -21.72
C PHE A 181 7.62 -1.14 -20.31
N GLN A 182 8.29 -2.27 -20.06
CA GLN A 182 8.98 -2.54 -18.80
C GLN A 182 10.06 -1.48 -18.51
N GLY A 183 10.79 -1.05 -19.54
CA GLY A 183 11.78 0.01 -19.42
C GLY A 183 11.18 1.38 -19.12
N TRP A 184 10.09 1.73 -19.79
CA TRP A 184 9.32 2.93 -19.47
C TRP A 184 8.79 2.90 -18.04
N LEU A 185 8.24 1.78 -17.59
CA LEU A 185 7.69 1.63 -16.23
C LEU A 185 8.78 1.75 -15.15
N ALA A 186 9.93 1.12 -15.36
CA ALA A 186 11.07 1.21 -14.45
C ALA A 186 11.62 2.65 -14.36
N PHE A 187 11.70 3.35 -15.50
CA PHE A 187 12.08 4.76 -15.55
C PHE A 187 11.10 5.64 -14.77
N GLN A 188 9.79 5.44 -14.96
CA GLN A 188 8.75 6.19 -14.24
C GLN A 188 8.77 5.94 -12.73
N SER A 189 9.24 4.76 -12.31
CA SER A 189 9.40 4.38 -10.90
C SER A 189 10.71 4.90 -10.29
N ASN A 190 11.52 5.66 -11.04
CA ASN A 190 12.82 6.18 -10.62
C ASN A 190 13.77 5.07 -10.11
N ASP A 191 13.69 3.87 -10.69
CA ASP A 191 14.54 2.73 -10.33
C ASP A 191 15.83 2.69 -11.17
N ASN A 192 16.94 2.29 -10.57
CA ASN A 192 18.19 2.05 -11.30
C ASN A 192 18.16 0.65 -11.95
N ALA A 193 17.30 0.51 -12.95
CA ALA A 193 16.93 -0.76 -13.57
C ALA A 193 17.98 -1.33 -14.54
N TRP A 194 19.24 -1.44 -14.09
CA TRP A 194 20.36 -1.98 -14.88
C TRP A 194 20.10 -3.39 -15.42
N TRP A 195 19.26 -4.17 -14.74
CA TRP A 195 18.83 -5.51 -15.15
C TRP A 195 18.05 -5.51 -16.49
N LEU A 196 17.45 -4.39 -16.89
CA LEU A 196 16.83 -4.23 -18.22
C LEU A 196 17.85 -4.28 -19.36
N VAL A 197 19.11 -3.97 -19.08
CA VAL A 197 20.18 -4.11 -20.07
C VAL A 197 20.28 -5.57 -20.48
N LEU A 198 20.27 -6.51 -19.53
CA LEU A 198 20.26 -7.94 -19.83
C LEU A 198 18.99 -8.35 -20.61
N ALA A 199 17.82 -7.85 -20.21
CA ALA A 199 16.56 -8.09 -20.93
C ALA A 199 16.65 -7.67 -22.41
N ALA A 200 17.15 -6.46 -22.66
CA ALA A 200 17.31 -5.89 -23.99
C ALA A 200 18.33 -6.68 -24.84
N HIS A 201 19.45 -7.12 -24.24
CA HIS A 201 20.44 -7.95 -24.93
C HIS A 201 19.87 -9.32 -25.31
N LEU A 202 19.16 -9.99 -24.40
CA LEU A 202 18.55 -11.29 -24.68
C LEU A 202 17.51 -11.22 -25.80
N VAL A 203 16.63 -10.20 -25.77
CA VAL A 203 15.66 -9.97 -26.85
C VAL A 203 16.36 -9.59 -28.14
N GLY A 204 17.31 -8.65 -28.12
CA GLY A 204 18.04 -8.19 -29.30
C GLY A 204 18.83 -9.30 -30.00
N LEU A 205 19.60 -10.07 -29.23
CA LEU A 205 20.34 -11.23 -29.75
C LEU A 205 19.39 -12.32 -30.25
N GLY A 206 18.25 -12.52 -29.58
CA GLY A 206 17.20 -13.41 -30.05
C GLY A 206 16.65 -12.97 -31.41
N VAL A 207 16.34 -11.69 -31.61
CA VAL A 207 15.85 -11.16 -32.89
C VAL A 207 16.88 -11.35 -34.02
N ILE A 208 18.16 -11.06 -33.75
CA ILE A 208 19.25 -11.28 -34.71
C ILE A 208 19.36 -12.78 -35.03
N GLY A 209 19.35 -13.62 -33.99
CA GLY A 209 19.38 -15.07 -34.11
C GLY A 209 18.21 -15.62 -34.91
N LEU A 210 17.02 -15.02 -34.84
CA LEU A 210 15.84 -15.42 -35.60
C LEU A 210 16.06 -15.31 -37.11
N VAL A 211 16.78 -14.26 -37.55
CA VAL A 211 17.13 -14.03 -38.96
C VAL A 211 18.17 -15.06 -39.42
N ILE A 212 19.17 -15.34 -38.59
CA ILE A 212 20.26 -16.28 -38.90
C ILE A 212 19.76 -17.74 -38.89
N ALA A 213 18.97 -18.12 -37.88
CA ALA A 213 18.45 -19.47 -37.66
C ALA A 213 17.63 -19.99 -38.85
N ARG A 214 16.98 -19.10 -39.60
CA ARG A 214 16.25 -19.47 -40.82
C ARG A 214 17.16 -19.93 -41.96
N ARG A 215 18.44 -19.58 -41.92
CA ARG A 215 19.44 -20.01 -42.90
C ARG A 215 20.33 -21.15 -42.40
N VAL A 216 20.43 -21.33 -41.08
CA VAL A 216 21.39 -22.25 -40.45
C VAL A 216 20.68 -23.15 -39.43
N PHE A 217 20.57 -24.45 -39.75
CA PHE A 217 20.05 -25.52 -38.89
C PHE A 217 18.84 -25.14 -38.00
N PRO A 218 17.68 -24.81 -38.61
CA PRO A 218 16.53 -24.22 -37.90
C PRO A 218 16.01 -25.08 -36.74
N ARG A 219 16.14 -26.40 -36.81
CA ARG A 219 15.67 -27.32 -35.76
C ARG A 219 16.39 -27.16 -34.42
N ILE A 220 17.65 -26.73 -34.44
CA ILE A 220 18.48 -26.58 -33.23
C ILE A 220 18.50 -25.12 -32.78
N VAL A 221 18.63 -24.18 -33.72
CA VAL A 221 18.83 -22.76 -33.38
C VAL A 221 17.52 -22.07 -32.99
N LEU A 222 16.38 -22.42 -33.60
CA LEU A 222 15.09 -21.76 -33.28
C LEU A 222 14.67 -21.95 -31.81
N PRO A 223 14.73 -23.15 -31.21
CA PRO A 223 14.44 -23.32 -29.79
C PRO A 223 15.27 -22.39 -28.88
N VAL A 224 16.58 -22.31 -29.13
CA VAL A 224 17.49 -21.46 -28.34
C VAL A 224 17.09 -19.99 -28.46
N VAL A 225 16.87 -19.52 -29.69
CA VAL A 225 16.47 -18.14 -29.97
C VAL A 225 15.13 -17.79 -29.30
N TYR A 226 14.14 -18.66 -29.38
CA TYR A 226 12.84 -18.44 -28.74
C TYR A 226 12.97 -18.38 -27.22
N SER A 227 13.74 -19.31 -26.64
CA SER A 227 14.02 -19.32 -25.20
C SER A 227 14.73 -18.05 -24.75
N MET A 228 15.67 -17.51 -25.53
CA MET A 228 16.33 -16.24 -25.23
C MET A 228 15.36 -15.07 -25.20
N ILE A 229 14.47 -14.96 -26.20
CA ILE A 229 13.47 -13.87 -26.25
C ILE A 229 12.50 -13.97 -25.06
N VAL A 230 12.03 -15.17 -24.74
CA VAL A 230 11.16 -15.42 -23.58
C VAL A 230 11.88 -15.16 -22.26
N ALA A 231 13.14 -15.56 -22.13
CA ALA A 231 13.94 -15.26 -20.94
C ALA A 231 14.10 -13.74 -20.76
N GLY A 232 14.36 -13.01 -21.85
CA GLY A 232 14.51 -11.55 -21.82
C GLY A 232 13.28 -10.82 -21.25
N MET A 233 12.07 -11.17 -21.68
CA MET A 233 10.83 -10.54 -21.16
C MET A 233 10.52 -10.90 -19.70
N LEU A 234 11.09 -12.00 -19.19
CA LEU A 234 10.90 -12.45 -17.81
C LEU A 234 11.88 -11.81 -16.82
N ILE A 235 12.95 -11.16 -17.29
CA ILE A 235 13.94 -10.51 -16.41
C ILE A 235 13.28 -9.43 -15.55
N ALA A 236 12.43 -8.59 -16.15
CA ALA A 236 11.77 -7.50 -15.42
C ALA A 236 10.85 -7.96 -14.29
N PRO A 237 9.82 -8.81 -14.54
CA PRO A 237 8.95 -9.29 -13.46
C PRO A 237 9.72 -10.11 -12.41
N LEU A 238 10.78 -10.83 -12.80
CA LEU A 238 11.65 -11.54 -11.85
C LEU A 238 12.38 -10.56 -10.94
N ALA A 239 13.06 -9.56 -11.51
CA ALA A 239 13.77 -8.54 -10.75
C ALA A 239 12.81 -7.79 -9.82
N TRP A 240 11.62 -7.41 -10.32
CA TRP A 240 10.63 -6.70 -9.52
C TRP A 240 10.07 -7.53 -8.37
N SER A 241 9.88 -8.85 -8.59
CA SER A 241 9.47 -9.77 -7.52
C SER A 241 10.53 -9.89 -6.43
N ILE A 242 11.81 -10.00 -6.82
CA ILE A 242 12.94 -10.03 -5.88
C ILE A 242 13.03 -8.71 -5.11
N LEU A 243 12.93 -7.57 -5.79
CA LEU A 243 12.95 -6.25 -5.15
C LEU A 243 11.77 -6.08 -4.19
N THR A 244 10.59 -6.56 -4.55
CA THR A 244 9.40 -6.53 -3.67
C THR A 244 9.65 -7.30 -2.37
N VAL A 245 10.16 -8.53 -2.47
CA VAL A 245 10.41 -9.39 -1.29
C VAL A 245 11.59 -8.89 -0.44
N THR A 246 12.61 -8.33 -1.08
CA THR A 246 13.83 -7.86 -0.39
C THR A 246 13.71 -6.43 0.14
N SER A 247 12.77 -5.64 -0.38
CA SER A 247 12.50 -4.29 0.11
C SER A 247 11.90 -4.38 1.52
N GLN A 248 12.67 -3.92 2.51
CA GLN A 248 12.22 -3.85 3.89
C GLN A 248 11.22 -2.69 4.04
N SER A 249 9.96 -2.97 3.70
CA SER A 249 8.83 -2.17 4.16
C SER A 249 8.51 -2.66 5.57
N PRO A 250 8.49 -1.81 6.61
CA PRO A 250 8.00 -2.27 7.90
C PRO A 250 6.56 -2.80 7.72
N ASP A 251 6.23 -3.93 8.36
CA ASP A 251 4.98 -4.74 8.26
C ASP A 251 3.68 -3.99 8.65
N VAL A 252 3.69 -2.67 8.57
CA VAL A 252 2.62 -1.73 8.91
C VAL A 252 1.98 -1.10 7.67
N HIS A 253 2.38 -1.51 6.47
CA HIS A 253 1.78 -1.06 5.21
C HIS A 253 0.91 -2.15 4.58
N LEU A 254 -0.12 -1.72 3.85
CA LEU A 254 -0.89 -2.60 2.98
C LEU A 254 0.07 -3.31 2.01
N PRO A 255 -0.18 -4.59 1.69
CA PRO A 255 0.64 -5.30 0.70
C PRO A 255 0.66 -4.54 -0.63
N GLY A 256 1.81 -4.54 -1.29
CA GLY A 256 1.99 -3.92 -2.60
C GLY A 256 3.35 -4.27 -3.19
N ALA A 257 3.50 -4.06 -4.49
CA ALA A 257 4.76 -4.25 -5.18
C ALA A 257 5.80 -3.19 -4.77
N TYR A 258 7.08 -3.50 -4.97
CA TYR A 258 8.19 -2.55 -4.85
C TYR A 258 7.88 -1.25 -5.61
N ARG A 259 8.05 -0.09 -4.98
CA ARG A 259 7.66 1.23 -5.51
C ARG A 259 8.79 1.97 -6.23
N GLY A 260 9.88 1.29 -6.57
CA GLY A 260 11.04 1.90 -7.23
C GLY A 260 11.99 2.61 -6.29
N GLY A 261 12.99 3.30 -6.85
CA GLY A 261 14.04 4.01 -6.10
C GLY A 261 13.57 5.28 -5.38
N GLN A 262 12.25 5.52 -5.31
CA GLN A 262 11.69 6.52 -4.43
C GLN A 262 11.96 6.07 -2.98
N PRO A 263 12.72 6.85 -2.18
CA PRO A 263 12.77 6.61 -0.75
C PRO A 263 11.33 6.60 -0.27
N GLY A 264 10.88 5.49 0.34
CA GLY A 264 9.54 5.41 0.91
C GLY A 264 9.29 6.69 1.67
N VAL A 265 8.31 7.49 1.23
CA VAL A 265 8.18 8.91 1.61
C VAL A 265 8.46 9.03 3.10
N PRO A 266 9.55 9.70 3.53
CA PRO A 266 9.82 9.95 4.94
C PRO A 266 8.74 10.91 5.43
N GLY A 267 7.58 10.35 5.77
CA GLY A 267 6.32 11.09 5.85
C GLY A 267 5.07 10.24 5.67
N GLN A 268 5.13 9.03 5.11
CA GLN A 268 4.01 8.06 5.23
C GLN A 268 4.06 7.28 6.55
N ALA A 269 5.16 7.41 7.31
CA ALA A 269 5.17 7.21 8.76
C ALA A 269 4.56 8.39 9.54
N ALA A 270 4.12 9.48 8.88
CA ALA A 270 3.41 10.60 9.52
C ALA A 270 1.91 10.33 9.71
N GLY A 271 1.50 9.07 9.61
CA GLY A 271 0.26 8.54 10.17
C GLY A 271 0.51 7.71 11.43
N ARG A 272 1.73 7.68 11.99
CA ARG A 272 1.88 7.21 13.37
C ARG A 272 1.04 8.14 14.24
N PRO A 273 -0.07 7.68 14.87
CA PRO A 273 -0.43 8.33 16.14
C PRO A 273 0.87 8.35 16.94
N PRO A 274 1.22 9.48 17.57
CA PRO A 274 2.52 9.66 18.22
C PRO A 274 2.77 8.38 18.99
N LEU A 275 3.84 7.64 18.60
CA LEU A 275 4.23 6.35 19.18
C LEU A 275 3.74 6.37 20.60
N THR A 276 2.73 5.55 20.93
CA THR A 276 2.08 5.53 22.24
C THR A 276 3.13 5.97 23.23
N SER A 277 3.00 7.17 23.79
CA SER A 277 4.15 7.80 24.43
C SER A 277 4.72 6.77 25.41
N VAL A 278 6.02 6.51 25.37
CA VAL A 278 6.61 5.40 26.16
C VAL A 278 6.10 5.46 27.61
N ARG A 279 5.94 6.69 28.12
CA ARG A 279 5.28 7.02 29.37
C ARG A 279 3.85 6.50 29.52
N LEU A 280 2.96 6.68 28.53
CA LEU A 280 1.60 6.13 28.55
C LEU A 280 1.62 4.61 28.56
N LEU A 281 2.51 3.98 27.79
CA LEU A 281 2.62 2.54 27.74
C LEU A 281 3.07 1.96 29.09
N GLU A 282 4.14 2.52 29.66
CA GLU A 282 4.66 2.16 30.98
C GLU A 282 3.60 2.36 32.07
N PHE A 283 2.87 3.49 32.03
CA PHE A 283 1.79 3.76 32.96
C PHE A 283 0.68 2.72 32.86
N LEU A 284 0.18 2.44 31.64
CA LEU A 284 -0.88 1.46 31.47
C LEU A 284 -0.41 0.08 31.93
N GLN A 285 0.78 -0.37 31.54
CA GLN A 285 1.33 -1.64 32.01
C GLN A 285 1.40 -1.72 33.54
N ALA A 286 1.97 -0.70 34.19
CA ALA A 286 2.11 -0.70 35.65
C ALA A 286 0.75 -0.74 36.39
N ASN A 287 -0.31 -0.19 35.79
CA ASN A 287 -1.61 0.01 36.44
C ASN A 287 -2.73 -0.92 35.93
N THR A 288 -2.41 -1.95 35.14
CA THR A 288 -3.39 -2.90 34.56
C THR A 288 -2.94 -4.35 34.65
N GLN A 289 -2.14 -4.69 35.65
CA GLN A 289 -1.70 -6.08 35.85
C GLN A 289 -2.84 -7.00 36.28
N ASP A 290 -3.88 -6.42 36.87
CA ASP A 290 -5.06 -7.09 37.41
C ASP A 290 -6.31 -6.97 36.52
N THR A 291 -6.19 -6.34 35.34
CA THR A 291 -7.30 -6.17 34.40
C THR A 291 -7.07 -6.99 33.12
N ARG A 292 -8.15 -7.44 32.49
CA ARG A 292 -8.09 -8.18 31.22
C ARG A 292 -7.55 -7.30 30.09
N TYR A 293 -8.10 -6.09 29.95
CA TYR A 293 -7.71 -5.14 28.90
C TYR A 293 -6.71 -4.11 29.43
N LEU A 294 -5.69 -3.82 28.61
CA LEU A 294 -4.70 -2.77 28.87
C LEU A 294 -5.34 -1.38 28.82
N VAL A 295 -6.20 -1.14 27.83
CA VAL A 295 -6.93 0.12 27.61
C VAL A 295 -8.05 -0.11 26.59
N ALA A 296 -9.13 0.66 26.67
CA ALA A 296 -10.11 0.78 25.59
C ALA A 296 -9.80 2.00 24.72
N VAL A 297 -9.86 1.85 23.40
CA VAL A 297 -9.51 2.90 22.42
C VAL A 297 -10.63 3.05 21.40
N PRO A 298 -10.74 4.19 20.70
CA PRO A 298 -11.81 4.39 19.73
C PRO A 298 -11.69 3.45 18.53
N SER A 299 -10.49 3.02 18.13
CA SER A 299 -10.32 2.21 16.93
C SER A 299 -9.03 1.39 16.91
N ALA A 300 -8.97 0.39 16.02
CA ALA A 300 -7.78 -0.43 15.80
C ALA A 300 -6.56 0.41 15.36
N ASN A 301 -6.78 1.52 14.64
CA ASN A 301 -5.70 2.45 14.24
C ASN A 301 -5.00 3.08 15.46
N VAL A 302 -5.72 3.30 16.56
CA VAL A 302 -5.16 3.81 17.82
C VAL A 302 -4.60 2.67 18.68
N GLY A 303 -5.27 1.50 18.66
CA GLY A 303 -4.96 0.38 19.54
C GLY A 303 -3.82 -0.54 19.10
N ALA A 304 -3.61 -0.72 17.79
CA ALA A 304 -2.62 -1.66 17.27
C ALA A 304 -1.20 -1.43 17.80
N PRO A 305 -0.68 -0.19 17.95
CA PRO A 305 0.63 0.05 18.55
C PRO A 305 0.78 -0.48 19.98
N PHE A 306 -0.29 -0.44 20.78
CA PHE A 306 -0.28 -0.97 22.15
C PHE A 306 -0.19 -2.50 22.13
N VAL A 307 -0.93 -3.18 21.27
CA VAL A 307 -0.88 -4.64 21.13
C VAL A 307 0.51 -5.08 20.65
N LEU A 308 1.06 -4.41 19.63
CA LEU A 308 2.39 -4.73 19.10
C LEU A 308 3.50 -4.51 20.13
N ALA A 309 3.39 -3.47 20.96
CA ALA A 309 4.42 -3.15 21.95
C ALA A 309 4.36 -4.02 23.22
N THR A 310 3.20 -4.59 23.55
CA THR A 310 2.97 -5.24 24.86
C THR A 310 2.50 -6.69 24.79
N GLY A 311 1.94 -7.12 23.67
CA GLY A 311 1.21 -8.39 23.57
C GLY A 311 -0.08 -8.46 24.40
N ARG A 312 -0.49 -7.37 25.07
CA ARG A 312 -1.68 -7.34 25.93
C ARG A 312 -2.96 -7.04 25.12
N PRO A 313 -4.13 -7.57 25.55
CA PRO A 313 -5.41 -7.24 24.93
C PRO A 313 -5.76 -5.75 25.04
N VAL A 314 -6.28 -5.17 23.96
CA VAL A 314 -6.80 -3.79 23.88
C VAL A 314 -8.22 -3.86 23.35
N LEU A 315 -9.14 -3.12 23.97
CA LEU A 315 -10.55 -3.09 23.55
C LEU A 315 -10.75 -2.02 22.47
N TYR A 316 -11.27 -2.40 21.31
CA TYR A 316 -11.55 -1.48 20.21
C TYR A 316 -13.04 -1.13 20.18
N MET A 317 -13.39 0.05 20.70
CA MET A 317 -14.80 0.44 20.86
C MET A 317 -15.50 0.69 19.53
N GLY A 318 -14.76 1.15 18.52
CA GLY A 318 -15.29 1.59 17.23
C GLY A 318 -14.84 0.76 16.03
N GLY A 319 -14.37 -0.48 16.23
CA GLY A 319 -13.85 -1.33 15.15
C GLY A 319 -12.56 -0.80 14.51
N PHE A 320 -12.41 -0.92 13.19
CA PHE A 320 -11.19 -0.48 12.49
C PHE A 320 -11.07 1.05 12.41
N SER A 321 -12.15 1.72 12.01
CA SER A 321 -12.16 3.16 11.71
C SER A 321 -12.69 4.04 12.85
N GLY A 322 -13.31 3.46 13.87
CA GLY A 322 -13.91 4.20 14.98
C GLY A 322 -15.43 4.40 14.90
N SER A 323 -16.07 3.91 13.83
CA SER A 323 -17.49 4.10 13.53
C SER A 323 -18.40 2.93 13.87
N ASP A 324 -17.83 1.75 14.13
CA ASP A 324 -18.62 0.55 14.36
C ASP A 324 -19.11 0.52 15.81
N PRO A 325 -20.40 0.30 16.10
CA PRO A 325 -20.89 0.24 17.48
C PRO A 325 -20.56 -1.13 18.10
N VAL A 326 -19.29 -1.36 18.45
CA VAL A 326 -18.83 -2.66 18.98
C VAL A 326 -19.24 -2.85 20.44
N VAL A 327 -19.19 -1.77 21.22
CA VAL A 327 -19.62 -1.70 22.62
C VAL A 327 -20.32 -0.37 22.88
N ASP A 328 -21.28 -0.37 23.78
CA ASP A 328 -21.93 0.85 24.27
C ASP A 328 -21.42 1.26 25.66
N ALA A 329 -22.01 2.32 26.25
CA ALA A 329 -21.62 2.81 27.57
C ALA A 329 -21.95 1.81 28.69
N GLY A 330 -23.04 1.04 28.54
CA GLY A 330 -23.45 0.03 29.51
C GLY A 330 -22.46 -1.14 29.54
N ASP A 331 -22.05 -1.62 28.37
CA ASP A 331 -21.03 -2.66 28.25
C ASP A 331 -19.71 -2.23 28.91
N LEU A 332 -19.27 -0.99 28.67
CA LEU A 332 -18.05 -0.45 29.27
C LEU A 332 -18.15 -0.32 30.78
N ALA A 333 -19.30 0.13 31.30
CA ALA A 333 -19.56 0.23 32.72
C ALA A 333 -19.55 -1.15 33.40
N GLU A 334 -20.14 -2.16 32.76
CA GLU A 334 -20.13 -3.54 33.25
C GLU A 334 -18.70 -4.12 33.28
N MET A 335 -17.90 -3.92 32.22
CA MET A 335 -16.49 -4.36 32.19
C MET A 335 -15.66 -3.66 33.27
N VAL A 336 -15.95 -2.40 33.59
CA VAL A 336 -15.30 -1.68 34.69
C VAL A 336 -15.71 -2.24 36.04
N ALA A 337 -17.01 -2.55 36.23
CA ALA A 337 -17.53 -3.14 37.47
C ALA A 337 -16.95 -4.55 37.71
N ASN A 338 -16.76 -5.34 36.65
CA ASN A 338 -16.18 -6.68 36.70
C ASN A 338 -14.65 -6.67 36.87
N GLY A 339 -14.00 -5.50 36.80
CA GLY A 339 -12.54 -5.37 36.89
C GLY A 339 -11.79 -5.73 35.60
N ASP A 340 -12.50 -5.97 34.49
CA ASP A 340 -11.89 -6.29 33.19
C ASP A 340 -11.25 -5.07 32.51
N LEU A 341 -11.78 -3.86 32.79
CA LEU A 341 -11.37 -2.61 32.19
C LEU A 341 -11.18 -1.51 33.25
N ARG A 342 -10.15 -0.67 33.09
CA ARG A 342 -9.88 0.46 34.00
C ARG A 342 -9.65 1.77 33.28
N TYR A 343 -9.01 1.73 32.11
CA TYR A 343 -8.61 2.92 31.38
C TYR A 343 -9.24 2.97 30.00
N LEU A 344 -9.68 4.16 29.60
CA LEU A 344 -10.22 4.44 28.28
C LEU A 344 -9.51 5.64 27.68
N LEU A 345 -9.05 5.53 26.45
CA LEU A 345 -8.50 6.63 25.67
C LEU A 345 -9.60 7.14 24.74
N PHE A 346 -10.04 8.39 24.89
CA PHE A 346 -11.19 8.92 24.17
C PHE A 346 -11.03 10.42 23.90
N THR A 347 -11.48 10.89 22.73
CA THR A 347 -11.36 12.31 22.31
C THR A 347 -12.42 13.22 22.95
N GLY A 348 -13.51 12.64 23.46
CA GLY A 348 -14.57 13.36 24.20
C GLY A 348 -15.33 14.40 23.36
N ASP A 349 -15.22 14.29 22.04
CA ASP A 349 -15.99 15.04 21.05
C ASP A 349 -17.26 14.28 20.64
N ARG A 350 -18.24 15.05 20.13
CA ARG A 350 -19.65 14.65 19.92
C ARG A 350 -19.88 13.83 18.64
N GLY A 351 -19.06 12.81 18.41
CA GLY A 351 -19.23 11.83 17.34
C GLY A 351 -20.39 10.84 17.60
N PRO A 352 -20.49 9.72 16.86
CA PRO A 352 -21.55 8.71 17.04
C PRO A 352 -21.61 8.09 18.46
N ASN A 353 -20.55 8.24 19.26
CA ASN A 353 -20.39 7.67 20.59
C ASN A 353 -20.71 8.68 21.72
N GLN A 354 -21.73 9.52 21.54
CA GLN A 354 -22.07 10.57 22.54
C GLN A 354 -22.45 9.99 23.90
N GLU A 355 -23.02 8.81 23.94
CA GLU A 355 -23.42 8.14 25.17
C GLU A 355 -22.20 7.75 26.02
N ILE A 356 -21.18 7.17 25.38
CA ILE A 356 -19.88 6.88 26.01
C ILE A 356 -19.24 8.18 26.53
N ALA A 357 -19.28 9.26 25.75
CA ALA A 357 -18.74 10.55 26.18
C ALA A 357 -19.44 11.08 27.45
N ARG A 358 -20.77 11.01 27.52
CA ARG A 358 -21.55 11.45 28.69
C ARG A 358 -21.28 10.59 29.92
N TRP A 359 -21.21 9.27 29.74
CA TRP A 359 -20.87 8.35 30.81
C TRP A 359 -19.47 8.61 31.37
N LEU A 360 -18.47 8.78 30.50
CA LEU A 360 -17.09 9.11 30.90
C LEU A 360 -17.01 10.43 31.69
N GLU A 361 -17.83 11.43 31.35
CA GLU A 361 -17.89 12.70 32.08
C GLU A 361 -18.59 12.58 33.44
N ALA A 362 -19.54 11.66 33.58
CA ALA A 362 -20.30 11.45 34.80
C ALA A 362 -19.55 10.57 35.82
N ASP A 363 -18.95 9.46 35.35
CA ASP A 363 -18.53 8.35 36.21
C ASP A 363 -17.01 8.09 36.20
N CYS A 364 -16.25 8.83 35.39
CA CYS A 364 -14.80 8.61 35.24
C CYS A 364 -13.99 9.89 35.44
N ALA A 365 -12.73 9.73 35.86
CA ALA A 365 -11.81 10.84 36.08
C ALA A 365 -10.76 10.91 34.97
N VAL A 366 -10.44 12.11 34.49
CA VAL A 366 -9.33 12.31 33.55
C VAL A 366 -8.00 12.11 34.28
N VAL A 367 -7.13 11.26 33.74
CA VAL A 367 -5.78 11.03 34.26
C VAL A 367 -4.86 12.17 33.78
N PRO A 368 -4.31 12.99 34.68
CA PRO A 368 -3.45 14.11 34.29
C PRO A 368 -2.17 13.63 33.60
N GLY A 369 -1.70 14.41 32.62
CA GLY A 369 -0.39 14.18 31.97
C GLY A 369 -0.38 13.22 30.77
N PHE A 370 -1.54 12.69 30.36
CA PHE A 370 -1.68 11.79 29.20
C PHE A 370 -2.59 12.33 28.09
N ASN A 371 -2.87 13.64 28.08
CA ASN A 371 -3.67 14.29 27.04
C ASN A 371 -2.84 14.43 25.74
N ALA A 372 -3.15 13.63 24.73
CA ALA A 372 -2.54 13.72 23.41
C ALA A 372 -3.17 14.89 22.63
N GLY A 373 -2.62 16.09 22.84
CA GLY A 373 -3.05 17.32 22.16
C GLY A 373 -2.37 18.61 22.65
N ALA A 374 -1.62 18.58 23.76
CA ALA A 374 -0.88 19.76 24.24
C ALA A 374 0.51 19.87 23.59
N GLY A 375 0.54 20.10 22.28
CA GLY A 375 1.69 20.64 21.56
C GLY A 375 1.35 22.04 21.07
N ALA A 376 1.93 23.06 21.73
CA ALA A 376 1.85 24.50 21.43
C ALA A 376 0.52 25.22 21.74
N ALA A 377 0.34 25.60 23.02
CA ALA A 377 -0.42 26.81 23.33
C ALA A 377 0.44 28.03 22.91
N ASN A 378 -0.04 28.82 21.95
CA ASN A 378 0.55 30.09 21.55
C ASN A 378 -0.06 31.20 22.44
N PRO A 379 0.72 32.03 23.16
CA PRO A 379 0.18 33.05 24.04
C PRO A 379 -0.07 34.34 23.26
N THR A 380 -1.09 34.36 22.39
CA THR A 380 -1.60 35.63 21.84
C THR A 380 -3.11 35.54 21.64
N GLY A 381 -3.84 36.46 22.27
CA GLY A 381 -5.29 36.52 22.29
C GLY A 381 -5.91 36.67 20.90
N GLY A 382 -6.91 35.83 20.63
CA GLY A 382 -7.78 35.92 19.47
C GLY A 382 -8.99 35.02 19.69
N THR A 383 -10.19 35.61 19.69
CA THR A 383 -11.47 34.91 19.85
C THR A 383 -11.78 34.07 18.61
N GLY A 384 -11.58 32.76 18.70
CA GLY A 384 -11.92 31.77 17.67
C GLY A 384 -12.51 30.50 18.31
N SER A 385 -13.52 29.92 17.66
CA SER A 385 -14.35 28.79 18.14
C SER A 385 -13.58 27.57 18.68
N PRO A 386 -14.13 26.82 19.66
CA PRO A 386 -13.46 25.69 20.29
C PRO A 386 -13.72 24.39 19.50
N SER A 387 -12.75 23.91 18.71
CA SER A 387 -12.83 22.55 18.14
C SER A 387 -11.49 22.00 17.68
N THR A 388 -10.90 21.10 18.49
CA THR A 388 -10.42 19.74 18.13
C THR A 388 -9.74 19.16 19.37
N GLY A 389 -10.51 18.41 20.17
CA GLY A 389 -10.04 17.82 21.43
C GLY A 389 -9.10 16.65 21.17
N GLY A 390 -7.90 16.71 21.75
CA GLY A 390 -6.95 15.60 21.75
C GLY A 390 -7.49 14.37 22.48
N LEU A 391 -6.93 13.18 22.21
CA LEU A 391 -7.23 11.95 22.97
C LEU A 391 -6.86 12.17 24.45
N ARG A 392 -7.81 11.91 25.35
CA ARG A 392 -7.64 11.99 26.81
C ARG A 392 -7.72 10.60 27.40
N LEU A 393 -6.92 10.36 28.44
CA LEU A 393 -6.99 9.12 29.21
C LEU A 393 -7.97 9.30 30.37
N TYR A 394 -8.98 8.45 30.43
CA TYR A 394 -9.96 8.37 31.50
C TYR A 394 -9.67 7.14 32.35
N GLN A 395 -9.79 7.29 33.66
CA GLN A 395 -9.80 6.21 34.63
C GLN A 395 -11.20 6.07 35.20
N CYS A 396 -11.77 4.88 35.04
CA CYS A 396 -13.06 4.54 35.63
C CYS A 396 -12.82 3.57 36.77
N SER A 397 -13.50 3.78 37.89
CA SER A 397 -13.53 2.86 39.01
C SER A 397 -14.96 2.33 39.13
N GLY A 398 -15.14 1.02 39.15
CA GLY A 398 -16.45 0.44 39.48
C GLY A 398 -16.93 0.99 40.81
N ALA A 399 -18.22 1.32 40.91
CA ALA A 399 -18.83 1.70 42.18
C ALA A 399 -18.51 0.58 43.19
N ARG A 400 -17.74 0.91 44.24
CA ARG A 400 -17.52 -0.01 45.35
C ARG A 400 -18.75 -0.11 46.22
#